data_AF-X1LZX7-F1
#
_entry.id   AF-X1LZX7-F1
#
_cell.length_a   1.000
_cell.length_b   1.000
_cell.length_c   1.000
_cell.angle_alpha   90.00
_cell.angle_beta   90.00
_cell.angle_gamma   90.00
#
_symmetry.space_group_name_H-M   'P 1'
#
loop_
_entity.id
_entity.type
_entity.pdbx_description
1 polymer ?
#
loop_
_entity_poly.entity_id
_entity_poly.type
_entity_poly.pdbx_seq_one_letter_code
_entity_poly.pdbx_strand_id
1 'polypeptide(L)'
;MEREIVNKKAGGCLKTGSMCGEKKTRIDLCVIGAGRVGTTVSYTLAEKELPNIRLKAISSRSMESLNRAKKILGSKAADVIFT
;
A
#
# COMPACT_ATOMS: atom_id res chain seq x y z
N MET A 1 -51.98 23.65 19.85
CA MET A 1 -52.59 22.31 19.81
C MET A 1 -52.81 21.99 18.35
N GLU A 2 -51.95 21.17 17.75
CA GLU A 2 -52.22 20.45 16.50
C GLU A 2 -51.31 19.21 16.51
N ARG A 3 -51.91 18.04 16.25
CA ARG A 3 -51.31 16.71 16.37
C ARG A 3 -50.74 16.24 15.03
N GLU A 4 -49.53 15.68 15.10
CA GLU A 4 -48.99 14.49 14.44
C GLU A 4 -49.74 13.86 13.24
N ILE A 5 -49.05 13.66 12.11
CA ILE A 5 -49.12 12.43 11.30
C ILE A 5 -47.72 12.08 10.75
N VAL A 6 -47.19 10.95 11.23
CA VAL A 6 -46.04 10.21 10.72
C VAL A 6 -46.33 9.63 9.34
N ASN A 7 -45.40 9.72 8.38
CA ASN A 7 -45.49 8.96 7.14
C ASN A 7 -44.19 8.18 6.84
N LYS A 8 -44.28 6.86 7.01
CA LYS A 8 -43.32 5.85 6.55
C LYS A 8 -43.34 5.80 5.02
N LYS A 9 -42.17 5.84 4.36
CA LYS A 9 -42.01 5.26 3.03
C LYS A 9 -40.94 4.18 3.01
N ALA A 10 -41.36 3.05 2.46
CA ALA A 10 -40.65 1.81 2.30
C ALA A 10 -39.51 1.92 1.29
N GLY A 11 -38.49 1.07 1.49
CA GLY A 11 -37.96 0.22 0.44
C GLY A 11 -37.44 0.91 -0.81
N GLY A 12 -36.17 1.28 -0.78
CA GLY A 12 -35.38 1.59 -1.97
C GLY A 12 -33.94 1.25 -1.72
N CYS A 13 -33.60 -0.04 -1.79
CA CYS A 13 -32.22 -0.48 -1.98
C CYS A 13 -31.76 0.11 -3.32
N LEU A 14 -31.04 1.23 -3.29
CA LEU A 14 -30.23 1.67 -4.42
C LEU A 14 -29.19 0.56 -4.64
N LYS A 15 -29.51 -0.37 -5.54
CA LYS A 15 -28.50 -1.16 -6.23
C LYS A 15 -27.69 -0.19 -7.07
N THR A 16 -26.81 0.59 -6.44
CA THR A 16 -25.66 1.12 -7.15
C THR A 16 -24.93 -0.12 -7.63
N GLY A 17 -24.92 -0.29 -8.96
CA GLY A 17 -24.38 -1.46 -9.61
C GLY A 17 -23.07 -1.83 -8.94
N SER A 18 -22.90 -3.12 -8.66
CA SER A 18 -21.59 -3.67 -8.34
C SER A 18 -20.65 -3.16 -9.43
N MET A 19 -19.84 -2.14 -9.11
CA MET A 19 -18.67 -1.85 -9.91
C MET A 19 -17.96 -3.19 -9.93
N CYS A 20 -17.91 -3.82 -11.10
CA CYS A 20 -17.08 -4.97 -11.33
C CYS A 20 -15.67 -4.44 -11.10
N GLY A 21 -15.24 -4.49 -9.84
CA GLY A 21 -13.97 -3.97 -9.42
C GLY A 21 -12.97 -4.83 -10.17
N GLU A 22 -12.35 -4.26 -11.18
CA GLU A 22 -11.14 -4.82 -11.73
C GLU A 22 -10.27 -5.14 -10.50
N LYS A 23 -10.02 -6.43 -10.26
CA LYS A 23 -9.08 -6.84 -9.21
C LYS A 23 -7.76 -6.21 -9.60
N LYS A 24 -7.47 -5.04 -9.04
CA LYS A 24 -6.19 -4.36 -9.23
C LYS A 24 -5.14 -5.33 -8.72
N THR A 25 -4.48 -6.00 -9.67
CA THR A 25 -3.45 -6.98 -9.36
C THR A 25 -2.30 -6.18 -8.78
N ARG A 26 -2.05 -6.38 -7.48
CA ARG A 26 -0.96 -5.72 -6.79
C ARG A 26 0.32 -6.51 -7.02
N ILE A 27 1.35 -5.84 -7.52
CA ILE A 27 2.66 -6.42 -7.80
C ILE A 27 3.55 -6.17 -6.59
N ASP A 28 4.02 -7.24 -5.96
CA ASP A 28 5.00 -7.18 -4.90
C ASP A 28 6.41 -7.26 -5.48
N LEU A 29 7.25 -6.29 -5.13
CA LEU A 29 8.63 -6.19 -5.60
C LEU A 29 9.62 -6.56 -4.50
N CYS A 30 10.69 -7.24 -4.92
CA CYS A 30 11.87 -7.49 -4.11
C CYS A 30 13.09 -6.83 -4.77
N VAL A 31 13.89 -6.10 -3.99
CA VAL A 31 15.17 -5.55 -4.44
C VAL A 31 16.30 -6.42 -3.91
N ILE A 32 17.12 -6.95 -4.82
CA ILE A 32 18.31 -7.73 -4.48
C ILE A 32 19.55 -6.82 -4.55
N GLY A 33 20.20 -6.65 -3.40
CA GLY A 33 21.38 -5.82 -3.19
C GLY A 33 21.07 -4.46 -2.56
N ALA A 34 21.42 -4.28 -1.28
CA ALA A 34 21.25 -3.01 -0.55
C ALA A 34 22.45 -2.05 -0.71
N GLY A 35 23.01 -1.98 -1.92
CA GLY A 35 24.05 -1.03 -2.30
C GLY A 35 23.49 0.36 -2.58
N ARG A 36 24.29 1.23 -3.22
CA ARG A 36 23.84 2.58 -3.60
C ARG A 36 22.58 2.52 -4.47
N VAL A 37 22.65 1.78 -5.58
CA VAL A 37 21.54 1.69 -6.54
C VAL A 37 20.31 1.02 -5.94
N GLY A 38 20.47 -0.14 -5.32
CA GLY A 38 19.32 -0.84 -4.74
C GLY A 38 18.62 -0.04 -3.65
N THR A 39 19.38 0.65 -2.78
CA THR A 39 18.81 1.55 -1.77
C THR A 39 18.04 2.70 -2.41
N THR A 40 18.60 3.33 -3.46
CA THR A 40 17.91 4.42 -4.19
C THR A 40 16.62 3.93 -4.82
N VAL A 41 16.63 2.79 -5.52
CA VAL A 41 15.44 2.20 -6.13
C VAL A 41 14.38 1.88 -5.07
N SER A 42 14.80 1.27 -3.95
CA SER A 42 13.91 0.99 -2.83
C SER A 42 13.28 2.25 -2.24
N TYR A 43 14.08 3.30 -2.04
CA TYR A 43 13.59 4.58 -1.53
C TYR A 43 12.57 5.21 -2.49
N THR A 44 12.89 5.29 -3.78
CA THR A 44 12.00 5.86 -4.80
C THR A 44 10.70 5.07 -4.93
N LEU A 45 10.75 3.73 -4.89
CA LEU A 45 9.55 2.90 -4.94
C LEU A 45 8.66 3.10 -3.71
N ALA A 46 9.27 3.20 -2.52
CA ALA A 46 8.54 3.45 -1.29
C ALA A 46 8.01 4.90 -1.18
N GLU A 47 8.68 5.87 -1.82
CA GLU A 47 8.26 7.27 -1.85
C GLU A 47 7.14 7.54 -2.86
N LYS A 48 7.17 6.90 -4.04
CA LYS A 48 6.19 7.15 -5.11
C LYS A 48 4.81 6.53 -4.84
N GLU A 49 4.68 5.59 -3.91
CA GLU A 49 3.41 4.96 -3.51
C GLU A 49 2.51 4.56 -4.69
N LEU A 50 3.11 3.91 -5.70
CA LEU A 50 2.41 3.56 -6.93
C LEU A 50 1.22 2.62 -6.63
N PRO A 51 0.00 2.88 -7.17
CA PRO A 51 -1.24 2.26 -6.68
C PRO A 51 -1.31 0.74 -6.84
N ASN A 52 -0.52 0.16 -7.76
CA ASN A 52 -0.50 -1.28 -8.04
C ASN A 52 0.85 -1.92 -7.72
N ILE A 53 1.79 -1.21 -7.10
CA ILE A 53 3.13 -1.70 -6.81
C ILE A 53 3.41 -1.53 -5.32
N ARG A 54 4.01 -2.55 -4.70
CA ARG A 54 4.48 -2.48 -3.33
C ARG A 54 5.90 -3.03 -3.26
N LEU A 55 6.82 -2.22 -2.72
CA LEU A 55 8.10 -2.76 -2.28
C LEU A 55 7.85 -3.65 -1.06
N LYS A 56 8.03 -4.96 -1.22
CA LYS A 56 7.74 -5.94 -0.16
C LYS A 56 8.99 -6.41 0.57
N ALA A 57 10.13 -6.47 -0.13
CA ALA A 57 11.37 -6.95 0.45
C ALA A 57 12.60 -6.26 -0.13
N ILE A 58 13.65 -6.20 0.69
CA ILE A 58 15.02 -5.86 0.29
C ILE A 58 15.91 -6.96 0.82
N SER A 59 16.66 -7.62 -0.07
CA SER A 59 17.61 -8.65 0.34
C SER A 59 19.05 -8.25 0.04
N SER A 60 19.98 -8.60 0.94
CA SER A 60 21.40 -8.36 0.74
C SER A 60 22.26 -9.25 1.63
N ARG A 61 23.41 -9.71 1.11
CA ARG A 61 24.39 -10.51 1.87
C ARG A 61 25.00 -9.79 3.08
N SER A 62 24.93 -8.45 3.13
CA SER A 62 25.57 -7.63 4.15
C SER A 62 24.52 -7.01 5.06
N MET A 63 24.56 -7.39 6.33
CA MET A 63 23.72 -6.79 7.38
C MET A 63 23.96 -5.29 7.52
N GLU A 64 25.21 -4.83 7.35
CA GLU A 64 25.54 -3.40 7.35
C GLU A 64 24.78 -2.65 6.25
N SER A 65 24.75 -3.23 5.05
CA SER A 65 24.02 -2.66 3.91
C SER A 65 22.51 -2.64 4.14
N LEU A 66 21.95 -3.70 4.73
CA LEU A 66 20.53 -3.75 5.12
C LEU A 66 20.18 -2.71 6.18
N ASN A 67 20.99 -2.60 7.24
CA ASN A 67 20.79 -1.63 8.31
C ASN A 67 20.87 -0.19 7.79
N ARG A 68 21.83 0.09 6.89
CA ARG A 68 21.92 1.39 6.22
C ARG A 68 20.68 1.67 5.38
N ALA A 69 20.23 0.72 4.56
CA ALA A 69 19.01 0.88 3.77
C ALA A 69 17.79 1.10 4.66
N LYS A 70 17.63 0.32 5.74
CA LYS A 70 16.55 0.48 6.72
C LYS A 70 16.56 1.87 7.36
N LYS A 71 17.73 2.39 7.74
CA LYS A 71 17.89 3.75 8.27
C LYS A 71 17.49 4.81 7.24
N ILE A 72 17.88 4.65 5.98
CA ILE A 72 17.56 5.60 4.89
C ILE A 72 16.07 5.60 4.56
N LEU A 73 15.45 4.41 4.45
CA LEU A 73 14.02 4.31 4.18
C LEU A 73 13.17 4.80 5.36
N GLY A 74 13.67 4.67 6.60
CA GLY A 74 13.00 5.20 7.79
C GLY A 74 11.58 4.64 7.95
N SER A 75 10.60 5.53 8.16
CA SER A 75 9.19 5.14 8.30
C SER A 75 8.60 4.50 7.05
N LYS A 76 9.17 4.75 5.87
CA LYS A 76 8.72 4.15 4.60
C LYS A 76 9.03 2.65 4.52
N ALA A 77 9.85 2.13 5.43
CA ALA A 77 10.20 0.72 5.51
C ALA A 77 9.24 -0.13 6.36
N ALA A 78 8.15 0.44 6.89
CA ALA A 78 7.30 -0.24 7.88
C ALA A 78 6.83 -1.64 7.48
N ASP A 79 6.48 -1.82 6.20
CA ASP A 79 5.98 -3.09 5.65
C ASP A 79 7.02 -3.87 4.81
N VAL A 80 8.28 -3.43 4.82
CA VAL A 80 9.38 -3.99 4.02
C VAL A 80 10.14 -5.02 4.84
N ILE A 81 10.27 -6.24 4.29
CA ILE A 81 11.09 -7.31 4.88
C ILE A 81 12.56 -7.09 4.50
N PHE A 82 13.47 -7.19 5.47
CA PHE A 82 14.92 -7.11 5.24
C PHE A 82 15.55 -8.48 5.53
N THR A 83 16.20 -9.10 4.54
CA THR A 83 16.76 -10.47 4.65
C THR A 83 18.10 -10.69 3.96
#